data_AF-A0A9D7ITC8-F1
#
_entry.id   AF-A0A9D7ITC8-F1
#
_cell.length_a   1.000
_cell.length_b   1.000
_cell.length_c   1.000
_cell.angle_alpha   90.00
_cell.angle_beta   90.00
_cell.angle_gamma   90.00
#
_symmetry.space_group_name_H-M   'P 1'
#
loop_
_entity.id
_entity.type
_entity.pdbx_description
1 polymer ?
#
loop_
_entity_poly.entity_id
_entity_poly.type
_entity_poly.pdbx_seq_one_letter_code
_entity_poly.pdbx_strand_id
1 'polypeptide(L)'
;MSFQRYFITASYLLLVIGFAMMVATRHVDEVAMALFSAALLTGLLIDLGVVKWNLTQRAANWLLLCYLPLALAEWQLIAISPITIIIHFVLFSTSLKLLRKKTGRDWLWLYVISFCQVLMTAGMMIGTTFFLLLIVYLLAAIATLIGFEIRRSQETFDARRKAAESPQDVVVEYWKSLRHARQKLETPRWRSLSYFSAFSLILILLIAIPIFLAMPRINRNFSRNGMLATEALTGFSDSVRLGEVAQIKLNPQVVMRVRVKFPNGEPPHTLRWRGVTLDYYDGRSWTESGSGPAPLKRIGESYKVEDKRSQYGFTAQRFFLEPLNISTVFVAPRAVLVTGLPELARDQGSGLWTEPHPFHKLEYYVFSDTSVPDYDRLSEDNTRLYSMEIRQRYLQLPANHDRRIDNLAADVTRPANTQIDVVRLIEQHLKNSYSYTLDLQKTEEGDPIADFLFNTRAGHCEYFASAMVMLLRTRRIPARLVNGFQMGEYNKSADVYTVRQSDAHSWVEVYFPKAGWLAFDPTPPSGLSVYEDGTMA
;
A
#
# COMPACT_ATOMS: atom_id res chain seq x y z
N MET A 1 41.14 18.40 27.63
CA MET A 1 40.44 17.10 27.56
C MET A 1 41.41 16.06 27.03
N SER A 2 41.60 14.91 27.69
CA SER A 2 42.45 13.84 27.15
C SER A 2 41.80 13.21 25.93
N PHE A 3 42.59 12.66 25.00
CA PHE A 3 42.07 12.00 23.79
C PHE A 3 41.05 10.89 24.11
N GLN A 4 41.30 10.10 25.16
CA GLN A 4 40.38 9.06 25.60
C GLN A 4 39.02 9.64 26.05
N ARG A 5 39.01 10.75 26.80
CA ARG A 5 37.76 11.42 27.19
C ARG A 5 37.05 12.00 25.96
N TYR A 6 37.80 12.60 25.03
CA TYR A 6 37.24 13.08 23.76
C TYR A 6 36.59 11.98 22.95
N PHE A 7 37.28 10.86 22.78
CA PHE A 7 36.75 9.69 22.08
C PHE A 7 35.44 9.23 22.73
N ILE A 8 35.43 8.97 24.03
CA ILE A 8 34.22 8.52 24.75
C ILE A 8 33.08 9.53 24.59
N THR A 9 33.33 10.82 24.82
CA THR A 9 32.29 11.85 24.71
C THR A 9 31.74 11.96 23.29
N ALA A 10 32.59 11.91 22.26
CA ALA A 10 32.16 11.95 20.86
C ALA A 10 31.32 10.71 20.50
N SER A 11 31.76 9.52 20.92
CA SER A 11 31.02 8.27 20.71
C SER A 11 29.65 8.29 21.35
N TYR A 12 29.53 8.76 22.60
CA TYR A 12 28.24 8.86 23.27
C TYR A 12 27.35 9.94 22.67
N LEU A 13 27.91 11.07 22.23
CA LEU A 13 27.17 12.11 21.53
C LEU A 13 26.52 11.57 20.25
N LEU A 14 27.26 10.77 19.47
CA LEU A 14 26.73 10.10 18.28
C LEU A 14 25.50 9.23 18.60
N LEU A 15 25.59 8.42 19.65
CA LEU A 15 24.49 7.55 20.11
C LEU A 15 23.28 8.35 20.60
N VAL A 16 23.51 9.45 21.32
CA VAL A 16 22.43 10.34 21.79
C VAL A 16 21.70 10.95 20.60
N ILE A 17 22.42 11.40 19.56
CA ILE A 17 21.77 11.98 18.38
C ILE A 17 20.97 10.91 17.63
N GLY A 18 21.52 9.70 17.43
CA GLY A 18 20.80 8.59 16.82
C GLY A 18 19.51 8.22 17.58
N PHE A 19 19.59 8.21 18.91
CA PHE A 19 18.42 7.98 19.77
C PHE A 19 17.40 9.14 19.71
N ALA A 20 17.84 10.39 19.77
CA ALA A 20 16.97 11.55 19.68
C ALA A 20 16.21 11.61 18.35
N MET A 21 16.86 11.21 17.25
CA MET A 21 16.20 11.04 15.94
C MET A 21 15.09 9.99 16.00
N MET A 22 15.34 8.86 16.65
CA MET A 22 14.33 7.82 16.80
C MET A 22 13.17 8.25 17.70
N VAL A 23 13.44 8.97 18.80
CA VAL A 23 12.39 9.55 19.65
C VAL A 23 11.53 10.55 18.90
N ALA A 24 12.12 11.34 17.98
CA ALA A 24 11.38 12.30 17.17
C ALA A 24 10.31 11.65 16.26
N THR A 25 10.40 10.34 16.00
CA THR A 25 9.36 9.59 15.26
C THR A 25 8.05 9.41 16.04
N ARG A 26 8.04 9.64 17.36
CA ARG A 26 6.92 9.33 18.27
C ARG A 26 6.50 7.85 18.32
N HIS A 27 7.34 6.94 17.82
CA HIS A 27 7.10 5.49 17.89
C HIS A 27 7.81 4.82 19.08
N VAL A 28 8.57 5.59 19.88
CA VAL A 28 9.22 5.12 21.12
C VAL A 28 8.33 5.50 22.30
N ASP A 29 7.95 4.53 23.12
CA ASP A 29 7.16 4.77 24.34
C ASP A 29 8.01 5.35 25.48
N GLU A 30 7.33 5.92 26.47
CA GLU A 30 7.97 6.61 27.59
C GLU A 30 8.86 5.69 28.45
N VAL A 31 8.48 4.42 28.60
CA VAL A 31 9.25 3.46 29.40
C VAL A 31 10.54 3.10 28.70
N ALA A 32 10.50 2.76 27.40
CA ALA A 32 11.68 2.50 26.60
C ALA A 32 12.60 3.73 26.54
N MET A 33 12.03 4.93 26.42
CA MET A 33 12.80 6.17 26.45
C MET A 33 13.56 6.37 27.77
N ALA A 34 12.89 6.16 28.90
CA ALA A 34 13.49 6.29 30.22
C ALA A 34 14.59 5.24 30.46
N LEU A 35 14.31 3.97 30.14
CA LEU A 35 15.26 2.87 30.30
C LEU A 35 16.51 3.06 29.45
N PHE A 36 16.34 3.44 28.17
CA PHE A 36 17.46 3.65 27.28
C PHE A 36 18.31 4.85 27.71
N SER A 37 17.67 5.96 28.11
CA SER A 37 18.38 7.14 28.62
C SER A 37 19.19 6.82 29.88
N ALA A 38 18.63 6.03 30.80
CA ALA A 38 19.33 5.54 31.98
C ALA A 38 20.52 4.64 31.62
N ALA A 39 20.36 3.73 30.65
CA ALA A 39 21.44 2.87 30.17
C ALA A 39 22.57 3.66 29.50
N LEU A 40 22.23 4.71 28.75
CA LEU A 40 23.18 5.58 28.06
C LEU A 40 24.00 6.39 29.07
N LEU A 41 23.34 7.00 30.08
CA LEU A 41 24.02 7.70 31.17
C LEU A 41 24.92 6.77 31.99
N THR A 42 24.39 5.60 32.37
CA THR A 42 25.14 4.61 33.16
C THR A 42 26.36 4.10 32.39
N GLY A 43 26.20 3.78 31.10
CA GLY A 43 27.30 3.38 30.23
C GLY A 43 28.40 4.45 30.14
N LEU A 44 28.01 5.73 30.00
CA LEU A 44 28.95 6.85 29.95
C LEU A 44 29.76 6.96 31.25
N LEU A 45 29.10 6.82 32.41
CA LEU A 45 29.76 6.85 33.71
C LEU A 45 30.72 5.67 33.92
N ILE A 46 30.37 4.49 33.39
CA ILE A 46 31.24 3.30 33.41
C ILE A 46 32.51 3.54 32.57
N ASP A 47 32.35 4.02 31.33
CA ASP A 47 33.49 4.22 30.43
C ASP A 47 34.40 5.38 30.84
N LEU A 48 33.84 6.41 31.50
CA LEU A 48 34.63 7.48 32.11
C LEU A 48 35.36 7.05 33.39
N GLY A 49 35.08 5.84 33.89
CA GLY A 49 35.70 5.28 35.10
C GLY A 49 35.12 5.81 36.41
N VAL A 50 33.97 6.48 36.37
CA VAL A 50 33.26 6.97 37.57
C VAL A 50 32.59 5.80 38.29
N VAL A 51 32.01 4.87 37.53
CA VAL A 51 31.33 3.68 38.05
C VAL A 51 32.16 2.43 37.73
N LYS A 52 32.53 1.66 38.75
CA LYS A 52 33.33 0.41 38.62
C LYS A 52 32.44 -0.84 38.51
N TRP A 53 31.39 -0.77 37.71
CA TRP A 53 30.47 -1.89 37.48
C TRP A 53 30.39 -2.19 35.98
N ASN A 54 30.26 -3.46 35.61
CA ASN A 54 30.11 -3.87 34.22
C ASN A 54 29.21 -5.12 34.14
N LEU A 55 28.30 -5.14 33.17
CA LEU A 55 27.49 -6.31 32.87
C LEU A 55 28.38 -7.43 32.29
N THR A 56 28.23 -8.65 32.82
CA THR A 56 28.98 -9.80 32.31
C THR A 56 28.44 -10.23 30.94
N GLN A 57 29.31 -10.76 30.07
CA GLN A 57 28.91 -11.21 28.74
C GLN A 57 27.84 -12.33 28.79
N ARG A 58 27.96 -13.24 29.75
CA ARG A 58 26.99 -14.33 29.94
C ARG A 58 25.61 -13.78 30.32
N ALA A 59 25.55 -12.85 31.27
CA ALA A 59 24.30 -12.22 31.67
C ALA A 59 23.65 -11.44 30.51
N ALA A 60 24.44 -10.66 29.75
CA ALA A 60 23.92 -9.93 28.59
C ALA A 60 23.35 -10.86 27.52
N ASN A 61 24.02 -11.98 27.21
CA ASN A 61 23.53 -12.95 26.24
C ASN A 61 22.23 -13.63 26.71
N TRP A 62 22.14 -14.00 27.99
CA TRP A 62 20.91 -14.56 28.55
C TRP A 62 19.76 -13.56 28.54
N LEU A 63 20.00 -12.30 28.92
CA LEU A 63 18.99 -11.24 28.85
C LEU A 63 18.49 -11.02 27.41
N LEU A 64 19.38 -11.06 26.42
CA LEU A 64 19.01 -10.96 25.02
C LEU A 64 18.16 -12.16 24.55
N LEU A 65 18.53 -13.38 24.94
CA LEU A 65 17.78 -14.59 24.60
C LEU A 65 16.39 -14.60 25.26
N CYS A 66 16.29 -14.17 26.53
CA CYS A 66 15.03 -14.07 27.25
C CYS A 66 14.11 -12.97 26.70
N TYR A 67 14.65 -11.96 26.01
CA TYR A 67 13.85 -10.90 25.39
C TYR A 67 13.10 -11.37 24.14
N LEU A 68 13.63 -12.32 23.38
CA LEU A 68 12.98 -12.84 22.16
C LEU A 68 11.56 -13.39 22.40
N PRO A 69 11.29 -14.26 23.39
CA PRO A 69 9.93 -14.71 23.66
C PRO A 69 9.03 -13.59 24.18
N LEU A 70 9.57 -12.59 24.89
CA LEU A 70 8.81 -11.41 25.30
C LEU A 70 8.35 -10.60 24.08
N ALA A 71 9.25 -10.35 23.12
CA ALA A 71 8.93 -9.63 21.89
C ALA A 71 7.88 -10.37 21.03
N LEU A 72 7.93 -11.71 21.00
CA LEU A 72 6.90 -12.52 20.33
C LEU A 72 5.55 -12.45 21.06
N ALA A 73 5.57 -12.44 22.39
CA ALA A 73 4.36 -12.28 23.20
C ALA A 73 3.75 -10.88 23.02
N GLU A 74 4.56 -9.82 22.98
CA GLU A 74 4.13 -8.46 22.71
C GLU A 74 3.46 -8.32 21.32
N TRP A 75 4.01 -8.99 20.30
CA TRP A 75 3.38 -9.07 18.98
C TRP A 75 1.97 -9.68 19.09
N GLN A 76 1.87 -10.88 19.69
CA GLN A 76 0.65 -11.67 19.63
C GLN A 76 -0.44 -11.21 20.60
N LEU A 77 -0.07 -10.65 21.76
CA LEU A 77 -1.01 -10.34 22.84
C LEU A 77 -1.42 -8.86 22.88
N ILE A 78 -0.54 -7.94 22.48
CA ILE A 78 -0.75 -6.48 22.67
C ILE A 78 -0.99 -5.77 21.33
N ALA A 79 -0.97 -6.49 20.20
CA ALA A 79 -1.18 -5.96 18.85
C ALA A 79 -0.30 -4.74 18.52
N ILE A 80 0.92 -4.70 19.06
CA ILE A 80 1.89 -3.64 18.81
C ILE A 80 2.38 -3.73 17.37
N SER A 81 2.62 -2.57 16.72
CA SER A 81 3.11 -2.54 15.35
C SER A 81 4.45 -3.29 15.21
N PRO A 82 4.69 -4.04 14.12
CA PRO A 82 5.96 -4.76 13.92
C PRO A 82 7.19 -3.86 13.97
N ILE A 83 7.04 -2.60 13.54
CA ILE A 83 8.08 -1.58 13.55
C ILE A 83 8.49 -1.23 14.99
N THR A 84 7.52 -1.06 15.89
CA THR A 84 7.78 -0.73 17.30
C THR A 84 8.53 -1.85 18.01
N ILE A 85 8.23 -3.11 17.70
CA ILE A 85 8.96 -4.28 18.25
C ILE A 85 10.43 -4.25 17.85
N ILE A 86 10.73 -3.91 16.59
CA ILE A 86 12.10 -3.78 16.10
C ILE A 86 12.82 -2.63 16.83
N ILE A 87 12.14 -1.50 17.02
CA ILE A 87 12.68 -0.35 17.79
C ILE A 87 13.06 -0.78 19.20
N HIS A 88 12.16 -1.45 19.92
CA HIS A 88 12.43 -1.93 21.28
C HIS A 88 13.59 -2.91 21.33
N PHE A 89 13.64 -3.86 20.39
CA PHE A 89 14.75 -4.81 20.29
C PHE A 89 16.09 -4.11 20.06
N VAL A 90 16.14 -3.13 19.15
CA VAL A 90 17.35 -2.34 18.87
C VAL A 90 17.79 -1.54 20.10
N LEU A 91 16.85 -0.88 20.79
CA LEU A 91 17.14 -0.13 22.03
C LEU A 91 17.64 -1.04 23.15
N PHE A 92 16.99 -2.18 23.34
CA PHE A 92 17.35 -3.15 24.37
C PHE A 92 18.74 -3.76 24.12
N SER A 93 18.99 -4.23 22.89
CA SER A 93 20.29 -4.78 22.49
C SER A 93 21.42 -3.76 22.66
N THR A 94 21.16 -2.50 22.28
CA THR A 94 22.11 -1.39 22.45
C THR A 94 22.36 -1.10 23.94
N SER A 95 21.32 -1.11 24.77
CA SER A 95 21.44 -0.90 26.23
C SER A 95 22.34 -1.96 26.87
N LEU A 96 22.13 -3.24 26.55
CA LEU A 96 22.98 -4.33 27.04
C LEU A 96 24.43 -4.15 26.61
N LYS A 97 24.66 -3.64 25.39
CA LYS A 97 26.01 -3.36 24.89
C LYS A 97 26.66 -2.18 25.60
N LEU A 98 25.90 -1.14 25.93
CA LEU A 98 26.37 0.05 26.63
C LEU A 98 26.83 -0.22 28.06
N LEU A 99 26.19 -1.18 28.74
CA LEU A 99 26.50 -1.56 30.12
C LEU A 99 27.68 -2.53 30.25
N ARG A 100 28.27 -2.96 29.13
CA ARG A 100 29.44 -3.84 29.09
C ARG A 100 30.72 -3.03 28.94
N LYS A 101 31.83 -3.63 29.37
CA LYS A 101 33.17 -3.15 29.03
C LYS A 101 33.39 -3.29 27.52
N LYS A 102 33.69 -2.17 26.86
CA LYS A 102 33.73 -2.07 25.39
C LYS A 102 35.12 -2.32 24.84
N THR A 103 35.22 -3.26 23.91
CA THR A 103 36.40 -3.45 23.03
C THR A 103 36.30 -2.56 21.79
N GLY A 104 37.38 -2.47 20.99
CA GLY A 104 37.34 -1.72 19.71
C GLY A 104 36.24 -2.21 18.76
N ARG A 105 35.99 -3.53 18.70
CA ARG A 105 34.89 -4.10 17.89
C ARG A 105 33.52 -3.67 18.42
N ASP A 106 33.37 -3.54 19.74
CA ASP A 106 32.10 -3.17 20.36
C ASP A 106 31.70 -1.72 20.04
N TRP A 107 32.68 -0.82 19.95
CA TRP A 107 32.45 0.55 19.51
C TRP A 107 31.96 0.62 18.06
N LEU A 108 32.59 -0.14 17.15
CA LEU A 108 32.14 -0.21 15.76
C LEU A 108 30.70 -0.72 15.66
N TRP A 109 30.35 -1.76 16.41
CA TRP A 109 28.97 -2.26 16.48
C TRP A 109 27.99 -1.21 16.97
N LEU A 110 28.34 -0.44 18.00
CA LEU A 110 27.49 0.66 18.49
C LEU A 110 27.26 1.74 17.42
N TYR A 111 28.28 2.06 16.61
CA TYR A 111 28.13 3.02 15.51
C TYR A 111 27.28 2.49 14.36
N VAL A 112 27.42 1.21 14.03
CA VAL A 112 26.57 0.55 13.03
C VAL A 112 25.12 0.55 13.49
N ILE A 113 24.85 0.20 14.76
CA ILE A 113 23.50 0.22 15.30
C ILE A 113 22.93 1.65 15.32
N SER A 114 23.72 2.64 15.71
CA SER A 114 23.32 4.05 15.65
C SER A 114 22.97 4.50 14.24
N PHE A 115 23.71 4.02 13.23
CA PHE A 115 23.40 4.30 11.83
C PHE A 115 22.10 3.61 11.40
N CYS A 116 21.88 2.37 11.82
CA CYS A 116 20.60 1.67 11.60
C CYS A 116 19.41 2.42 12.22
N GLN A 117 19.56 3.01 13.42
CA GLN A 117 18.52 3.85 14.02
C GLN A 117 18.17 5.06 13.15
N VAL A 118 19.18 5.71 12.56
CA VAL A 118 18.97 6.81 11.61
C VAL A 118 18.29 6.34 10.33
N LEU A 119 18.69 5.18 9.78
CA LEU A 119 18.02 4.59 8.61
C LEU A 119 16.55 4.27 8.87
N MET A 120 16.24 3.69 10.03
CA MET A 120 14.86 3.43 10.44
C MET A 120 14.06 4.73 10.55
N THR A 121 14.66 5.76 11.16
CA THR A 121 14.04 7.09 11.28
C THR A 121 13.76 7.71 9.91
N ALA A 122 14.70 7.56 8.96
CA ALA A 122 14.57 8.08 7.60
C ALA A 122 13.36 7.49 6.85
N GLY A 123 13.00 6.24 7.15
CA GLY A 123 11.83 5.58 6.57
C GLY A 123 10.49 6.06 7.13
N MET A 124 10.48 6.76 8.27
CA MET A 124 9.26 7.17 9.00
C MET A 124 9.07 8.69 9.02
N MET A 125 10.15 9.46 9.01
CA MET A 125 10.12 10.91 9.21
C MET A 125 10.38 11.64 7.90
N ILE A 126 9.39 12.42 7.44
CA ILE A 126 9.52 13.31 6.28
C ILE A 126 9.43 14.75 6.79
N GLY A 127 10.47 15.55 6.57
CA GLY A 127 10.44 16.97 6.95
C GLY A 127 11.80 17.59 7.24
N THR A 128 11.79 18.90 7.51
CA THR A 128 12.98 19.72 7.81
C THR A 128 13.70 19.30 9.09
N THR A 129 12.96 18.82 10.10
CA THR A 129 13.54 18.36 11.37
C THR A 129 14.44 17.15 11.19
N PHE A 130 14.05 16.18 10.35
CA PHE A 130 14.90 15.03 10.03
C PHE A 130 16.21 15.48 9.39
N PHE A 131 16.15 16.40 8.43
CA PHE A 131 17.32 16.92 7.74
C PHE A 131 18.31 17.62 8.69
N LEU A 132 17.81 18.46 9.59
CA LEU A 132 18.65 19.15 10.59
C LEU A 132 19.33 18.15 11.53
N LEU A 133 18.58 17.16 12.03
CA LEU A 133 19.15 16.13 12.90
C LEU A 133 20.16 15.23 12.16
N LEU A 134 19.92 14.94 10.89
CA LEU A 134 20.86 14.18 10.05
C LEU A 134 22.18 14.92 9.87
N ILE A 135 22.17 16.25 9.67
CA ILE A 135 23.42 17.04 9.59
C ILE A 135 24.20 16.94 10.90
N VAL A 136 23.51 17.10 12.03
CA VAL A 136 24.13 16.99 13.37
C VAL A 136 24.68 15.58 13.61
N TYR A 137 23.97 14.55 13.16
CA TYR A 137 24.41 13.16 13.22
C TYR A 137 25.68 12.93 12.39
N LEU A 138 25.70 13.39 11.13
CA LEU A 138 26.86 13.24 10.24
C LEU A 138 28.11 13.93 10.80
N LEU A 139 27.96 15.12 11.40
CA LEU A 139 29.04 15.82 12.10
C LEU A 139 29.62 14.97 13.24
N ALA A 140 28.76 14.44 14.10
CA ALA A 140 29.18 13.58 15.21
C ALA A 140 29.80 12.27 14.70
N ALA A 141 29.26 11.69 13.62
CA ALA A 141 29.72 10.43 13.06
C ALA A 141 31.14 10.55 12.51
N ILE A 142 31.42 11.60 11.74
CA ILE A 142 32.76 11.88 11.19
C ILE A 142 33.76 12.08 12.31
N ALA A 143 33.45 12.92 13.30
CA ALA A 143 34.33 13.18 14.43
C ALA A 143 34.65 11.90 15.23
N THR A 144 33.64 11.06 15.41
CA THR A 144 33.74 9.78 16.13
C THR A 144 34.56 8.75 15.35
N LEU A 145 34.34 8.62 14.03
CA LEU A 145 35.07 7.68 13.18
C LEU A 145 36.55 8.06 13.04
N ILE A 146 36.88 9.35 12.93
CA ILE A 146 38.28 9.81 12.97
C ILE A 146 38.91 9.45 14.30
N GLY A 147 38.23 9.72 15.42
CA GLY A 147 38.69 9.33 16.75
C GLY A 147 38.88 7.82 16.89
N PHE A 148 37.98 7.04 16.29
CA PHE A 148 38.05 5.58 16.27
C PHE A 148 39.25 5.06 15.49
N GLU A 149 39.50 5.58 14.29
CA GLU A 149 40.64 5.15 13.47
C GLU A 149 41.99 5.57 14.08
N ILE A 150 42.07 6.75 14.70
CA ILE A 150 43.27 7.16 15.47
C ILE A 150 43.52 6.16 16.60
N ARG A 151 42.49 5.82 17.37
CA ARG A 151 42.59 4.86 18.47
C ARG A 151 42.98 3.46 17.97
N ARG A 152 42.33 2.99 16.90
CA ARG A 152 42.59 1.69 16.28
C ARG A 152 44.03 1.60 15.75
N SER A 153 44.52 2.68 15.15
CA SER A 153 45.90 2.78 14.67
C SER A 153 46.91 2.71 15.82
N GLN A 154 46.65 3.44 16.92
CA GLN A 154 47.46 3.37 18.15
C GLN A 154 47.48 1.97 18.77
N GLU A 155 46.31 1.32 18.92
CA GLU A 155 46.21 -0.03 19.47
C GLU A 155 46.97 -1.06 18.61
N THR A 156 46.90 -0.93 17.29
CA THR A 156 47.63 -1.80 16.35
C THR A 156 49.14 -1.59 16.43
N PHE A 157 49.57 -0.33 16.56
CA PHE A 157 50.97 0.02 16.71
C PHE A 157 51.55 -0.47 18.04
N ASP A 158 50.82 -0.31 19.14
CA ASP A 158 51.21 -0.81 20.47
C ASP A 158 51.26 -2.34 20.52
N ALA A 159 50.34 -3.03 19.84
CA ALA A 159 50.36 -4.49 19.74
C ALA A 159 51.59 -4.99 18.95
N ARG A 160 51.93 -4.35 17.82
CA ARG A 160 53.14 -4.65 17.06
C ARG A 160 54.41 -4.38 17.87
N ARG A 161 54.43 -3.28 18.62
CA ARG A 161 55.54 -2.96 19.52
C ARG A 161 55.73 -4.01 20.60
N LYS A 162 54.66 -4.44 21.28
CA LYS A 162 54.73 -5.50 22.30
C LYS A 162 55.17 -6.85 21.71
N ALA A 163 54.74 -7.16 20.49
CA ALA A 163 55.20 -8.36 19.78
C ALA A 163 56.70 -8.28 19.43
N ALA A 164 57.20 -7.08 19.13
CA ALA A 164 58.62 -6.81 18.88
C ALA A 164 59.49 -6.74 20.15
N GLU A 165 58.89 -6.67 21.35
CA GLU A 165 59.60 -6.73 22.64
C GLU A 165 59.79 -8.18 23.16
N SER A 166 59.44 -9.20 22.37
CA SER A 166 59.76 -10.62 22.62
C SER A 166 61.28 -10.87 22.50
N PRO A 167 61.92 -11.57 23.46
CA PRO A 167 63.38 -11.70 23.49
C PRO A 167 63.88 -12.76 22.50
N GLN A 168 64.03 -12.38 21.23
CA GLN A 168 64.93 -13.04 20.29
C GLN A 168 65.34 -12.05 19.18
N ASP A 169 66.57 -11.54 19.32
CA ASP A 169 67.44 -10.91 18.32
C ASP A 169 66.80 -10.05 17.22
N VAL A 170 66.49 -8.77 17.52
CA VAL A 170 66.29 -7.76 16.46
C VAL A 170 66.97 -6.42 16.80
N VAL A 171 68.14 -6.25 16.17
CA VAL A 171 68.86 -5.04 15.74
C VAL A 171 68.53 -3.72 16.45
N VAL A 172 69.50 -3.26 17.27
CA VAL A 172 69.53 -2.01 18.06
C VAL A 172 69.36 -0.72 17.21
N GLU A 173 69.55 -0.79 15.90
CA GLU A 173 69.53 0.35 14.99
C GLU A 173 68.11 0.79 14.57
N TYR A 174 67.15 -0.13 14.51
CA TYR A 174 65.73 0.16 14.22
C TYR A 174 65.03 0.89 15.40
N TRP A 175 65.51 0.67 16.62
CA TRP A 175 64.93 1.25 17.84
C TRP A 175 65.32 2.71 18.09
N LYS A 176 66.37 3.22 17.44
CA LYS A 176 66.78 4.64 17.52
C LYS A 176 65.95 5.52 16.57
N SER A 177 65.61 5.04 15.37
CA SER A 177 64.77 5.78 14.42
C SER A 177 63.31 5.89 14.90
N LEU A 178 62.76 4.82 15.50
CA LEU A 178 61.43 4.84 16.12
C LEU A 178 61.34 5.75 17.35
N ARG A 179 62.41 5.89 18.14
CA ARG A 179 62.47 6.79 19.30
C ARG A 179 62.44 8.27 18.89
N HIS A 180 63.10 8.64 17.79
CA HIS A 180 63.04 10.00 17.27
C HIS A 180 61.72 10.33 16.55
N ALA A 181 61.08 9.35 15.90
CA ALA A 181 59.73 9.52 15.36
C ALA A 181 58.67 9.75 16.45
N ARG A 182 58.87 9.15 17.64
CA ARG A 182 57.99 9.30 18.81
C ARG A 182 58.01 10.71 19.42
N GLN A 183 59.08 11.49 19.22
CA GLN A 183 59.25 12.79 19.86
C GLN A 183 58.51 13.93 19.14
N LYS A 184 57.95 13.68 17.95
CA LYS A 184 57.27 14.70 17.12
C LYS A 184 55.77 14.49 16.89
N LEU A 185 55.17 13.41 17.39
CA LEU A 185 53.72 13.24 17.39
C LEU A 185 53.14 13.88 18.66
N GLU A 186 53.08 15.21 18.68
CA GLU A 186 52.26 15.93 19.66
C GLU A 186 50.86 15.34 19.63
N THR A 187 50.32 14.97 20.80
CA THR A 187 48.95 14.47 20.94
C THR A 187 48.00 15.38 20.16
N PRO A 188 47.14 14.86 19.26
CA PRO A 188 46.31 15.71 18.42
C PRO A 188 45.48 16.66 19.30
N ARG A 189 45.74 17.96 19.18
CA ARG A 189 45.04 18.99 19.94
C ARG A 189 43.56 18.91 19.57
N TRP A 190 42.68 18.70 20.54
CA TRP A 190 41.23 18.52 20.34
C TRP A 190 40.56 19.53 19.37
N ARG A 191 41.07 20.76 19.28
CA ARG A 191 40.62 21.78 18.33
C ARG A 191 40.88 21.40 16.86
N SER A 192 42.03 20.81 16.53
CA SER A 192 42.36 20.42 15.14
C SER A 192 41.47 19.28 14.63
N LEU A 193 41.03 18.40 15.52
CA LEU A 193 40.04 17.36 15.22
C LEU A 193 38.68 17.96 14.84
N SER A 194 38.19 18.92 15.63
CA SER A 194 36.93 19.61 15.32
C SER A 194 36.99 20.40 14.00
N TYR A 195 38.12 21.05 13.71
CA TYR A 195 38.32 21.72 12.42
C TYR A 195 38.35 20.74 11.24
N PHE A 196 39.01 19.60 11.39
CA PHE A 196 39.09 18.60 10.32
C PHE A 196 37.72 17.97 10.05
N SER A 197 36.91 17.72 11.09
CA SER A 197 35.52 17.25 10.94
C SER A 197 34.64 18.28 10.25
N ALA A 198 34.74 19.56 10.63
CA ALA A 198 34.00 20.65 9.97
C ALA A 198 34.40 20.81 8.50
N PHE A 199 35.70 20.76 8.20
CA PHE A 199 36.22 20.80 6.83
C PHE A 199 35.72 19.63 5.98
N SER A 200 35.77 18.41 6.53
CA SER A 200 35.28 17.21 5.85
C SER A 200 33.78 17.29 5.57
N LEU A 201 32.99 17.86 6.49
CA LEU A 201 31.56 18.10 6.26
C LEU A 201 31.33 19.07 5.09
N ILE A 202 32.04 20.20 5.08
CA ILE A 202 31.90 21.21 4.01
C ILE A 202 32.21 20.56 2.65
N LEU A 203 33.26 19.75 2.59
CA LEU A 203 33.62 19.02 1.38
C LEU A 203 32.55 18.01 0.96
N ILE A 204 31.99 17.25 1.92
CA ILE A 204 30.91 16.30 1.65
C ILE A 204 29.66 17.02 1.14
N LEU A 205 29.26 18.14 1.75
CA LEU A 205 28.10 18.92 1.32
C LEU A 205 28.30 19.54 -0.06
N LEU A 206 29.50 20.07 -0.33
CA LEU A 206 29.88 20.61 -1.65
C LEU A 206 29.79 19.56 -2.76
N ILE A 207 30.07 18.29 -2.46
CA ILE A 207 29.98 17.19 -3.42
C ILE A 207 28.55 16.65 -3.50
N ALA A 208 27.87 16.49 -2.36
CA ALA A 208 26.56 15.86 -2.27
C ALA A 208 25.43 16.74 -2.83
N ILE A 209 25.47 18.06 -2.61
CA ILE A 209 24.41 18.98 -3.07
C ILE A 209 24.29 18.98 -4.60
N PRO A 210 25.37 19.15 -5.39
CA PRO A 210 25.29 19.08 -6.84
C PRO A 210 24.80 17.72 -7.34
N ILE A 211 25.28 16.61 -6.75
CA ILE A 211 24.84 15.26 -7.12
C ILE A 211 23.35 15.07 -6.81
N PHE A 212 22.88 15.55 -5.67
CA PHE A 212 21.48 15.48 -5.25
C PHE A 212 20.54 16.32 -6.13
N LEU A 213 21.02 17.47 -6.63
CA LEU A 213 20.27 18.33 -7.55
C LEU A 213 20.31 17.84 -9.00
N ALA A 214 21.44 17.27 -9.43
CA ALA A 214 21.64 16.77 -10.79
C ALA A 214 21.04 15.37 -11.02
N MET A 215 20.96 14.54 -9.97
CA MET A 215 20.18 13.31 -10.03
C MET A 215 18.70 13.69 -10.20
N PRO A 216 18.04 13.26 -11.28
CA PRO A 216 16.60 13.47 -11.40
C PRO A 216 15.98 12.88 -10.15
N ARG A 217 15.23 13.71 -9.40
CA ARG A 217 14.34 13.23 -8.35
C ARG A 217 13.22 12.47 -9.05
N ILE A 218 13.57 11.31 -9.59
CA ILE A 218 12.59 10.32 -9.99
C ILE A 218 11.83 10.10 -8.68
N ASN A 219 10.55 10.45 -8.70
CA ASN A 219 9.61 10.12 -7.65
C ASN A 219 9.52 8.57 -7.65
N ARG A 220 10.52 7.92 -7.06
CA ARG A 220 10.73 6.48 -7.08
C ARG A 220 9.87 5.89 -5.98
N ASN A 221 8.61 5.63 -6.33
CA ASN A 221 7.93 4.40 -5.89
C ASN A 221 8.63 3.13 -6.46
N PHE A 222 9.90 3.20 -6.89
CA PHE A 222 10.62 2.17 -7.64
C PHE A 222 11.61 1.35 -6.80
N SER A 223 11.48 1.35 -5.48
CA SER A 223 12.18 0.38 -4.62
C SER A 223 11.47 0.19 -3.28
N ARG A 224 10.18 -0.15 -3.37
CA ARG A 224 9.38 -0.69 -2.26
C ARG A 224 8.90 -2.12 -2.57
N ASN A 225 9.55 -2.79 -3.51
CA ASN A 225 9.27 -4.18 -3.86
C ASN A 225 10.06 -5.09 -2.93
N GLY A 226 9.47 -5.43 -1.79
CA GLY A 226 10.02 -6.48 -0.93
C GLY A 226 9.28 -6.71 0.38
N MET A 227 8.72 -5.67 0.99
CA MET A 227 7.96 -5.80 2.24
C MET A 227 7.12 -4.53 2.41
N LEU A 228 5.79 -4.68 2.35
CA LEU A 228 4.80 -3.65 2.71
C LEU A 228 4.68 -2.45 1.74
N ALA A 229 4.07 -2.70 0.58
CA ALA A 229 3.19 -1.74 -0.08
C ALA A 229 2.18 -2.47 -0.96
N THR A 230 1.07 -2.86 -0.33
CA THR A 230 -0.24 -2.92 -0.96
C THR A 230 -0.52 -1.52 -1.53
N GLU A 231 -0.08 -1.22 -2.76
CA GLU A 231 -0.69 -0.11 -3.50
C GLU A 231 -2.12 -0.58 -3.80
N ALA A 232 -3.05 -0.21 -2.92
CA ALA A 232 -4.47 -0.38 -3.15
C ALA A 232 -4.79 0.32 -4.48
N LEU A 233 -5.41 -0.40 -5.41
CA LEU A 233 -5.81 0.16 -6.68
C LEU A 233 -6.75 1.34 -6.40
N THR A 234 -6.34 2.56 -6.72
CA THR A 234 -7.19 3.73 -6.45
C THR A 234 -8.41 3.63 -7.36
N GLY A 235 -9.60 3.54 -6.77
CA GLY A 235 -10.87 3.46 -7.50
C GLY A 235 -11.49 2.08 -7.67
N PHE A 236 -10.78 0.99 -7.41
CA PHE A 236 -11.35 -0.36 -7.43
C PHE A 236 -11.17 -1.04 -6.09
N SER A 237 -12.25 -1.62 -5.59
CA SER A 237 -12.29 -2.35 -4.32
C SER A 237 -13.32 -3.47 -4.41
N ASP A 238 -13.06 -4.54 -3.66
CA ASP A 238 -13.95 -5.69 -3.50
C ASP A 238 -15.17 -5.38 -2.62
N SER A 239 -15.23 -4.17 -2.07
CA SER A 239 -16.39 -3.59 -1.37
C SER A 239 -16.52 -2.11 -1.72
N VAL A 240 -17.74 -1.57 -1.62
CA VAL A 240 -18.01 -0.15 -1.85
C VAL A 240 -18.53 0.47 -0.55
N ARG A 241 -17.95 1.57 -0.08
CA ARG A 241 -18.38 2.26 1.14
C ARG A 241 -18.78 3.69 0.82
N LEU A 242 -20.06 4.00 0.97
CA LEU A 242 -20.56 5.36 0.72
C LEU A 242 -20.15 6.28 1.87
N GLY A 243 -19.69 7.49 1.51
CA GLY A 243 -19.26 8.52 2.46
C GLY A 243 -17.75 8.59 2.72
N GLU A 244 -16.94 7.71 2.11
CA GLU A 244 -15.48 7.86 2.09
C GLU A 244 -15.05 8.71 0.87
N VAL A 245 -14.02 9.54 1.05
CA VAL A 245 -13.59 10.52 0.03
C VAL A 245 -13.10 9.80 -1.22
N ALA A 246 -13.83 9.97 -2.31
CA ALA A 246 -13.49 9.41 -3.61
C ALA A 246 -12.29 10.14 -4.25
N GLN A 247 -11.06 9.83 -3.85
CA GLN A 247 -9.86 10.25 -4.61
C GLN A 247 -9.66 9.46 -5.93
N ILE A 248 -10.77 8.96 -6.48
CA ILE A 248 -10.86 7.77 -7.34
C ILE A 248 -10.52 8.06 -8.81
N LYS A 249 -10.73 9.29 -9.32
CA LYS A 249 -10.70 9.55 -10.77
C LYS A 249 -9.47 10.25 -11.33
N LEU A 250 -8.46 10.56 -10.52
CA LEU A 250 -7.32 11.38 -10.97
C LEU A 250 -6.04 10.58 -11.24
N ASN A 251 -6.06 9.25 -11.13
CA ASN A 251 -4.86 8.44 -11.34
C ASN A 251 -4.76 7.91 -12.79
N PRO A 252 -3.81 8.40 -13.62
CA PRO A 252 -3.69 8.01 -15.03
C PRO A 252 -2.93 6.68 -15.24
N GLN A 253 -2.54 5.98 -14.16
CA GLN A 253 -1.82 4.72 -14.27
C GLN A 253 -2.64 3.65 -14.98
N VAL A 254 -1.99 2.92 -15.90
CA VAL A 254 -2.61 1.82 -16.64
C VAL A 254 -2.80 0.62 -15.71
N VAL A 255 -4.01 0.07 -15.70
CA VAL A 255 -4.39 -1.16 -14.98
C VAL A 255 -4.23 -2.36 -15.90
N MET A 256 -4.78 -2.25 -17.11
CA MET A 256 -4.76 -3.33 -18.09
C MET A 256 -4.81 -2.81 -19.52
N ARG A 257 -4.41 -3.68 -20.45
CA ARG A 257 -4.68 -3.53 -21.88
C ARG A 257 -5.50 -4.70 -22.35
N VAL A 258 -6.49 -4.45 -23.20
CA VAL A 258 -7.40 -5.49 -23.68
C VAL A 258 -7.49 -5.45 -25.19
N ARG A 259 -7.16 -6.58 -25.83
CA ARG A 259 -7.48 -6.80 -27.24
C ARG A 259 -8.81 -7.51 -27.34
N VAL A 260 -9.69 -7.02 -28.22
CA VAL A 260 -11.06 -7.53 -28.29
C VAL A 260 -11.40 -7.85 -29.74
N LYS A 261 -11.88 -9.06 -29.98
CA LYS A 261 -12.42 -9.48 -31.27
C LYS A 261 -13.92 -9.73 -31.10
N PHE A 262 -14.71 -8.84 -31.67
CA PHE A 262 -16.16 -8.95 -31.70
C PHE A 262 -16.61 -9.89 -32.81
N PRO A 263 -17.68 -10.69 -32.60
CA PRO A 263 -18.19 -11.58 -33.64
C PRO A 263 -18.68 -10.83 -34.89
N ASN A 264 -19.23 -9.62 -34.72
CA ASN A 264 -19.77 -8.80 -35.80
C ASN A 264 -18.85 -7.62 -36.19
N GLY A 265 -17.62 -7.56 -35.69
CA GLY A 265 -16.66 -6.49 -35.99
C GLY A 265 -16.86 -5.16 -35.25
N GLU A 266 -18.03 -4.92 -34.67
CA GLU A 266 -18.32 -3.69 -33.91
C GLU A 266 -18.41 -3.92 -32.39
N PRO A 267 -17.89 -2.99 -31.56
CA PRO A 267 -18.06 -3.04 -30.11
C PRO A 267 -19.51 -2.70 -29.71
N PRO A 268 -20.11 -3.43 -28.76
CA PRO A 268 -21.38 -2.98 -28.18
C PRO A 268 -21.15 -1.67 -27.41
N HIS A 269 -22.06 -0.70 -27.57
CA HIS A 269 -21.98 0.65 -26.98
C HIS A 269 -21.85 0.70 -25.44
N THR A 270 -21.96 -0.42 -24.75
CA THR A 270 -22.02 -0.50 -23.28
C THR A 270 -21.02 -1.50 -22.69
N LEU A 271 -20.02 -1.93 -23.45
CA LEU A 271 -19.03 -2.88 -22.95
C LEU A 271 -18.25 -2.29 -21.78
N ARG A 272 -18.18 -3.04 -20.68
CA ARG A 272 -17.42 -2.71 -19.47
C ARG A 272 -16.66 -3.94 -19.01
N TRP A 273 -15.58 -3.72 -18.28
CA TRP A 273 -14.77 -4.77 -17.69
C TRP A 273 -15.24 -5.01 -16.27
N ARG A 274 -16.06 -6.05 -16.10
CA ARG A 274 -16.61 -6.46 -14.81
C ARG A 274 -15.49 -7.00 -13.92
N GLY A 275 -15.38 -6.47 -12.70
CA GLY A 275 -14.53 -7.01 -11.64
C GLY A 275 -15.37 -7.80 -10.64
N VAL A 276 -15.89 -7.11 -9.63
CA VAL A 276 -16.69 -7.71 -8.54
C VAL A 276 -18.17 -7.34 -8.65
N THR A 277 -19.02 -8.19 -8.10
CA THR A 277 -20.46 -7.94 -7.98
C THR A 277 -20.86 -7.97 -6.51
N LEU A 278 -21.57 -6.95 -6.05
CA LEU A 278 -21.94 -6.75 -4.65
C LEU A 278 -23.46 -6.79 -4.52
N ASP A 279 -23.94 -7.64 -3.63
CA ASP A 279 -25.35 -8.02 -3.52
C ASP A 279 -25.97 -7.65 -2.16
N TYR A 280 -25.17 -7.40 -1.14
CA TYR A 280 -25.63 -7.04 0.18
C TYR A 280 -25.27 -5.60 0.53
N TYR A 281 -26.26 -4.85 1.01
CA TYR A 281 -26.09 -3.49 1.51
C TYR A 281 -26.49 -3.42 2.98
N ASP A 282 -25.59 -2.91 3.82
CA ASP A 282 -25.80 -2.78 5.28
C ASP A 282 -26.35 -1.41 5.72
N GLY A 283 -26.58 -0.49 4.76
CA GLY A 283 -26.96 0.91 5.01
C GLY A 283 -25.80 1.90 4.82
N ARG A 284 -24.57 1.42 4.62
CA ARG A 284 -23.41 2.25 4.27
C ARG A 284 -22.48 1.60 3.26
N SER A 285 -22.30 0.29 3.36
CA SER A 285 -21.33 -0.48 2.58
C SER A 285 -22.02 -1.58 1.77
N TRP A 286 -21.52 -1.81 0.56
CA TRP A 286 -21.86 -2.94 -0.30
C TRP A 286 -20.79 -4.01 -0.19
N THR A 287 -21.22 -5.26 -0.02
CA THR A 287 -20.35 -6.45 0.05
C THR A 287 -20.97 -7.60 -0.73
N GLU A 288 -20.19 -8.66 -0.96
CA GLU A 288 -20.69 -9.95 -1.44
C GLU A 288 -21.11 -10.83 -0.25
N SER A 289 -22.29 -11.44 -0.30
CA SER A 289 -22.92 -12.20 0.80
C SER A 289 -22.68 -13.71 0.75
N GLY A 290 -21.94 -14.19 -0.24
CA GLY A 290 -21.73 -15.61 -0.50
C GLY A 290 -20.67 -16.25 0.39
N SER A 291 -20.64 -17.58 0.37
CA SER A 291 -19.41 -18.29 0.72
C SER A 291 -18.36 -17.89 -0.31
N GLY A 292 -17.15 -17.52 0.13
CA GLY A 292 -16.07 -17.06 -0.74
C GLY A 292 -15.82 -17.93 -1.98
N PRO A 293 -14.99 -17.44 -2.93
CA PRO A 293 -14.91 -18.01 -4.26
C PRO A 293 -14.52 -19.49 -4.24
N ALA A 294 -15.29 -20.31 -4.99
CA ALA A 294 -15.04 -21.74 -5.12
C ALA A 294 -14.17 -22.03 -6.35
N PRO A 295 -13.15 -22.89 -6.25
CA PRO A 295 -12.27 -23.18 -7.37
C PRO A 295 -13.02 -23.87 -8.52
N LEU A 296 -12.77 -23.42 -9.74
CA LEU A 296 -13.30 -24.05 -10.96
C LEU A 296 -12.36 -25.16 -11.42
N LYS A 297 -12.95 -26.27 -11.88
CA LYS A 297 -12.18 -27.38 -12.43
C LYS A 297 -11.62 -27.00 -13.80
N ARG A 298 -10.29 -27.12 -13.95
CA ARG A 298 -9.60 -26.96 -15.23
C ARG A 298 -9.90 -28.16 -16.15
N ILE A 299 -10.27 -27.87 -17.40
CA ILE A 299 -10.51 -28.85 -18.47
C ILE A 299 -9.52 -28.55 -19.59
N GLY A 300 -8.48 -29.38 -19.70
CA GLY A 300 -7.33 -29.11 -20.57
C GLY A 300 -6.62 -27.83 -20.12
N GLU A 301 -6.51 -26.84 -21.02
CA GLU A 301 -5.92 -25.54 -20.70
C GLU A 301 -6.95 -24.49 -20.24
N SER A 302 -8.24 -24.84 -20.22
CA SER A 302 -9.34 -23.89 -20.08
C SER A 302 -10.21 -24.14 -18.85
N TYR A 303 -10.90 -23.11 -18.40
CA TYR A 303 -11.92 -23.15 -17.37
C TYR A 303 -13.27 -22.83 -17.99
N LYS A 304 -14.22 -23.76 -17.90
CA LYS A 304 -15.61 -23.53 -18.29
C LYS A 304 -16.33 -22.80 -17.15
N VAL A 305 -16.76 -21.57 -17.41
CA VAL A 305 -17.42 -20.71 -16.42
C VAL A 305 -18.93 -20.87 -16.48
N GLU A 306 -19.54 -20.75 -17.66
CA GLU A 306 -20.98 -20.93 -17.88
C GLU A 306 -21.25 -21.91 -19.02
N ASP A 307 -22.36 -22.63 -18.95
CA ASP A 307 -22.83 -23.49 -20.03
C ASP A 307 -23.88 -22.78 -20.89
N LYS A 308 -23.45 -21.73 -21.59
CA LYS A 308 -24.30 -20.97 -22.52
C LYS A 308 -23.87 -21.17 -23.95
N ARG A 309 -24.85 -21.43 -24.81
CA ARG A 309 -24.68 -21.41 -26.27
C ARG A 309 -25.02 -19.99 -26.74
N SER A 310 -24.09 -19.32 -27.40
CA SER A 310 -24.36 -18.05 -28.06
C SER A 310 -24.82 -18.31 -29.49
N GLN A 311 -25.94 -17.70 -29.89
CA GLN A 311 -26.43 -17.72 -31.27
C GLN A 311 -25.58 -16.84 -32.21
N TYR A 312 -24.91 -15.81 -31.65
CA TYR A 312 -24.19 -14.77 -32.39
C TYR A 312 -22.66 -14.89 -32.25
N GLY A 313 -22.16 -16.01 -31.73
CA GLY A 313 -20.74 -16.19 -31.41
C GLY A 313 -20.31 -15.52 -30.11
N PHE A 314 -19.02 -15.61 -29.79
CA PHE A 314 -18.45 -15.07 -28.55
C PHE A 314 -17.49 -13.93 -28.85
N THR A 315 -17.48 -12.93 -27.96
CA THR A 315 -16.47 -11.87 -27.96
C THR A 315 -15.21 -12.41 -27.30
N ALA A 316 -14.14 -12.54 -28.09
CA ALA A 316 -12.85 -12.99 -27.60
C ALA A 316 -12.06 -11.79 -27.06
N GLN A 317 -11.57 -11.91 -25.84
CA GLN A 317 -10.81 -10.88 -25.15
C GLN A 317 -9.45 -11.46 -24.76
N ARG A 318 -8.37 -10.71 -24.97
CA ARG A 318 -7.04 -11.00 -24.45
C ARG A 318 -6.64 -9.86 -23.53
N PHE A 319 -6.51 -10.17 -22.25
CA PHE A 319 -6.16 -9.22 -21.20
C PHE A 319 -4.66 -9.28 -20.94
N PHE A 320 -4.06 -8.10 -20.79
CA PHE A 320 -2.71 -7.90 -20.29
C PHE A 320 -2.81 -7.03 -19.04
N LEU A 321 -2.86 -7.68 -17.88
CA LEU A 321 -3.01 -7.02 -16.58
C LEU A 321 -1.62 -6.64 -16.05
N GLU A 322 -1.47 -5.41 -15.57
CA GLU A 322 -0.25 -4.98 -14.89
C GLU A 322 -0.09 -5.73 -13.54
N PRO A 323 1.13 -5.78 -12.94
CA PRO A 323 1.35 -6.48 -11.68
C PRO A 323 0.59 -5.76 -10.55
N LEU A 324 -0.46 -6.39 -10.03
CA LEU A 324 -1.38 -5.81 -9.06
C LEU A 324 -1.63 -6.82 -7.93
N ASN A 325 -1.75 -6.32 -6.70
CA ASN A 325 -2.09 -7.14 -5.54
C ASN A 325 -3.60 -7.30 -5.38
N ILE A 326 -4.27 -7.71 -6.46
CA ILE A 326 -5.71 -8.00 -6.50
C ILE A 326 -5.90 -9.44 -6.97
N SER A 327 -6.96 -10.08 -6.46
CA SER A 327 -7.35 -11.43 -6.87
C SER A 327 -8.40 -11.42 -7.98
N THR A 328 -9.00 -10.28 -8.29
CA THR A 328 -10.09 -10.19 -9.27
C THR A 328 -9.61 -10.41 -10.70
N VAL A 329 -10.35 -11.23 -11.44
CA VAL A 329 -10.18 -11.43 -12.88
C VAL A 329 -11.21 -10.60 -13.63
N PHE A 330 -10.76 -9.60 -14.39
CA PHE A 330 -11.64 -8.74 -15.16
C PHE A 330 -12.14 -9.43 -16.44
N VAL A 331 -13.43 -9.30 -16.73
CA VAL A 331 -14.07 -9.92 -17.89
C VAL A 331 -15.19 -9.06 -18.48
N ALA A 332 -15.49 -9.24 -19.76
CA ALA A 332 -16.77 -8.79 -20.30
C ALA A 332 -17.96 -9.57 -19.69
N PRO A 333 -19.18 -9.01 -19.69
CA PRO A 333 -20.38 -9.66 -19.14
C PRO A 333 -20.60 -11.08 -19.67
N ARG A 334 -21.10 -11.98 -18.81
CA ARG A 334 -21.39 -13.40 -19.13
C ARG A 334 -20.18 -14.13 -19.76
N ALA A 335 -19.10 -14.23 -19.00
CA ALA A 335 -17.94 -15.05 -19.36
C ALA A 335 -18.32 -16.53 -19.44
N VAL A 336 -17.91 -17.20 -20.51
CA VAL A 336 -18.22 -18.60 -20.80
C VAL A 336 -16.99 -19.47 -20.63
N LEU A 337 -15.84 -19.01 -21.12
CA LEU A 337 -14.58 -19.75 -21.10
C LEU A 337 -13.42 -18.82 -20.76
N VAL A 338 -12.51 -19.27 -19.90
CA VAL A 338 -11.28 -18.56 -19.55
C VAL A 338 -10.07 -19.48 -19.74
N THR A 339 -8.96 -18.96 -20.25
CA THR A 339 -7.69 -19.70 -20.42
C THR A 339 -6.49 -18.78 -20.15
N GLY A 340 -5.33 -19.37 -19.88
CA GLY A 340 -4.08 -18.65 -19.56
C GLY A 340 -3.86 -18.38 -18.07
N LEU A 341 -4.81 -18.76 -17.21
CA LEU A 341 -4.66 -18.63 -15.76
C LEU A 341 -4.17 -19.94 -15.12
N PRO A 342 -3.28 -19.88 -14.10
CA PRO A 342 -2.84 -21.06 -13.37
C PRO A 342 -4.00 -21.71 -12.61
N GLU A 343 -4.86 -20.88 -12.04
CA GLU A 343 -6.04 -21.25 -11.27
C GLU A 343 -7.13 -20.20 -11.44
N LEU A 344 -8.38 -20.63 -11.29
CA LEU A 344 -9.53 -19.76 -11.38
C LEU A 344 -10.60 -20.24 -10.40
N ALA A 345 -11.17 -19.31 -9.66
CA ALA A 345 -12.30 -19.51 -8.76
C ALA A 345 -13.46 -18.59 -9.15
N ARG A 346 -14.66 -18.97 -8.75
CA ARG A 346 -15.90 -18.24 -9.01
C ARG A 346 -16.70 -18.08 -7.72
N ASP A 347 -17.13 -16.86 -7.44
CA ASP A 347 -18.06 -16.58 -6.33
C ASP A 347 -19.53 -16.80 -6.75
N GLN A 348 -20.45 -16.67 -5.80
CA GLN A 348 -21.88 -16.85 -6.07
C GLN A 348 -22.49 -15.64 -6.84
N GLY A 349 -21.89 -14.46 -6.71
CA GLY A 349 -22.11 -13.29 -7.56
C GLY A 349 -21.64 -13.45 -9.02
N SER A 350 -21.04 -14.58 -9.37
CA SER A 350 -20.38 -14.82 -10.67
C SER A 350 -19.11 -14.01 -10.90
N GLY A 351 -18.56 -13.29 -9.92
CA GLY A 351 -17.21 -12.74 -9.97
C GLY A 351 -16.16 -13.84 -10.09
N LEU A 352 -15.04 -13.49 -10.72
CA LEU A 352 -13.96 -14.42 -11.05
C LEU A 352 -12.70 -14.01 -10.31
N TRP A 353 -12.00 -15.01 -9.76
CA TRP A 353 -10.91 -14.82 -8.81
C TRP A 353 -9.74 -15.73 -9.15
N THR A 354 -8.53 -15.28 -8.84
CA THR A 354 -7.26 -16.02 -8.98
C THR A 354 -6.31 -15.57 -7.87
N GLU A 355 -5.24 -16.31 -7.58
CA GLU A 355 -4.19 -15.83 -6.68
C GLU A 355 -3.69 -14.42 -7.09
N PRO A 356 -3.33 -13.53 -6.15
CA PRO A 356 -2.75 -12.24 -6.49
C PRO A 356 -1.41 -12.38 -7.25
N HIS A 357 -1.19 -11.50 -8.25
CA HIS A 357 0.04 -11.49 -9.05
C HIS A 357 0.79 -10.14 -8.96
N PRO A 358 1.34 -9.77 -7.79
CA PRO A 358 1.92 -8.43 -7.58
C PRO A 358 3.27 -8.19 -8.27
N PHE A 359 3.94 -9.24 -8.78
CA PHE A 359 5.32 -9.14 -9.30
C PHE A 359 5.45 -9.36 -10.81
N HIS A 360 4.40 -9.85 -11.47
CA HIS A 360 4.44 -10.25 -12.87
C HIS A 360 3.17 -9.78 -13.58
N LYS A 361 3.30 -9.43 -14.86
CA LYS A 361 2.12 -9.17 -15.70
C LYS A 361 1.36 -10.48 -15.90
N LEU A 362 0.04 -10.40 -15.83
CA LEU A 362 -0.83 -11.55 -16.07
C LEU A 362 -1.45 -11.44 -17.46
N GLU A 363 -1.36 -12.51 -18.24
CA GLU A 363 -1.99 -12.61 -19.55
C GLU A 363 -3.02 -13.73 -19.54
N TYR A 364 -4.26 -13.43 -19.95
CA TYR A 364 -5.31 -14.43 -20.04
C TYR A 364 -6.30 -14.11 -21.15
N TYR A 365 -7.02 -15.14 -21.59
CA TYR A 365 -8.04 -15.03 -22.63
C TYR A 365 -9.40 -15.37 -22.06
N VAL A 366 -10.41 -14.64 -22.52
CA VAL A 366 -11.80 -14.79 -22.09
C VAL A 366 -12.69 -14.79 -23.31
N PHE A 367 -13.63 -15.72 -23.34
CA PHE A 367 -14.73 -15.74 -24.30
C PHE A 367 -16.02 -15.44 -23.57
N SER A 368 -16.70 -14.36 -23.96
CA SER A 368 -17.92 -13.90 -23.30
C SER A 368 -19.05 -13.71 -24.30
N ASP A 369 -20.28 -13.87 -23.83
CA ASP A 369 -21.48 -13.47 -24.56
C ASP A 369 -21.83 -12.01 -24.24
N THR A 370 -21.57 -11.13 -25.21
CA THR A 370 -21.85 -9.69 -25.09
C THR A 370 -23.11 -9.26 -25.84
N SER A 371 -23.97 -10.21 -26.27
CA SER A 371 -25.22 -9.91 -26.98
C SER A 371 -26.27 -9.26 -26.09
N VAL A 372 -26.73 -8.05 -26.42
CA VAL A 372 -27.79 -7.40 -25.65
C VAL A 372 -29.14 -7.69 -26.32
N PRO A 373 -30.12 -8.28 -25.62
CA PRO A 373 -31.47 -8.44 -26.17
C PRO A 373 -32.09 -7.08 -26.51
N ASP A 374 -32.90 -7.04 -27.57
CA ASP A 374 -33.67 -5.85 -27.94
C ASP A 374 -34.74 -5.51 -26.88
N TYR A 375 -35.29 -4.30 -27.00
CA TYR A 375 -36.29 -3.80 -26.06
C TYR A 375 -37.56 -4.65 -26.03
N ASP A 376 -38.01 -5.12 -27.20
CA ASP A 376 -39.24 -5.90 -27.34
C ASP A 376 -39.13 -7.24 -26.60
N ARG A 377 -38.01 -7.96 -26.77
CA ARG A 377 -37.76 -9.21 -26.02
C ARG A 377 -37.68 -8.98 -24.51
N LEU A 378 -37.10 -7.87 -24.06
CA LEU A 378 -37.06 -7.52 -22.63
C LEU A 378 -38.43 -7.13 -22.09
N SER A 379 -39.27 -6.51 -22.92
CA SER A 379 -40.66 -6.18 -22.58
C SER A 379 -41.52 -7.42 -22.42
N GLU A 380 -41.27 -8.46 -23.22
CA GLU A 380 -41.91 -9.79 -23.08
C GLU A 380 -41.41 -10.57 -21.84
N ASP A 381 -40.23 -10.26 -21.31
CA ASP A 381 -39.68 -10.88 -20.10
C ASP A 381 -40.16 -10.19 -18.82
N ASN A 382 -41.48 -10.06 -18.69
CA ASN A 382 -42.14 -9.32 -17.61
C ASN A 382 -42.74 -10.21 -16.50
N THR A 383 -42.38 -11.50 -16.46
CA THR A 383 -43.01 -12.44 -15.50
C THR A 383 -42.72 -12.09 -14.05
N ARG A 384 -41.55 -11.49 -13.77
CA ARG A 384 -41.02 -11.19 -12.42
C ARG A 384 -41.06 -12.40 -11.47
N LEU A 385 -41.01 -13.60 -12.04
CA LEU A 385 -40.91 -14.84 -11.29
C LEU A 385 -39.44 -15.20 -11.17
N TYR A 386 -38.91 -15.07 -9.96
CA TYR A 386 -37.50 -15.33 -9.66
C TYR A 386 -37.35 -16.54 -8.74
N SER A 387 -36.27 -17.29 -8.92
CA SER A 387 -35.92 -18.40 -8.03
C SER A 387 -35.76 -17.92 -6.57
N MET A 388 -35.87 -18.85 -5.61
CA MET A 388 -35.69 -18.51 -4.20
C MET A 388 -34.31 -17.89 -3.92
N GLU A 389 -33.26 -18.44 -4.55
CA GLU A 389 -31.90 -17.94 -4.46
C GLU A 389 -31.78 -16.49 -4.94
N ILE A 390 -32.34 -16.17 -6.12
CA ILE A 390 -32.30 -14.81 -6.66
C ILE A 390 -33.05 -13.84 -5.75
N ARG A 391 -34.22 -14.23 -5.24
CA ARG A 391 -35.03 -13.36 -4.36
C ARG A 391 -34.34 -13.08 -3.03
N GLN A 392 -33.81 -14.10 -2.37
CA GLN A 392 -33.21 -13.96 -1.03
C GLN A 392 -31.99 -13.04 -1.06
N ARG A 393 -31.19 -13.13 -2.13
CA ARG A 393 -29.93 -12.41 -2.25
C ARG A 393 -30.11 -11.01 -2.85
N TYR A 394 -30.82 -10.91 -3.97
CA TYR A 394 -30.80 -9.70 -4.80
C TYR A 394 -32.03 -8.80 -4.64
N LEU A 395 -32.96 -9.13 -3.73
CA LEU A 395 -34.03 -8.24 -3.26
C LEU A 395 -33.79 -7.73 -1.82
N GLN A 396 -32.60 -7.98 -1.26
CA GLN A 396 -32.27 -7.56 0.10
C GLN A 396 -32.27 -6.03 0.21
N LEU A 397 -32.92 -5.53 1.26
CA LEU A 397 -32.90 -4.12 1.68
C LEU A 397 -32.49 -4.09 3.16
N PRO A 398 -31.72 -3.08 3.63
CA PRO A 398 -31.48 -2.88 5.06
C PRO A 398 -32.80 -2.76 5.82
N ALA A 399 -32.88 -3.29 7.04
CA ALA A 399 -34.13 -3.30 7.82
C ALA A 399 -34.66 -1.88 8.13
N ASN A 400 -33.75 -0.89 8.17
CA ASN A 400 -33.97 0.49 8.56
C ASN A 400 -33.75 1.50 7.41
N HIS A 401 -33.82 1.08 6.14
CA HIS A 401 -33.70 2.01 5.01
C HIS A 401 -34.82 3.07 5.02
N ASP A 402 -34.54 4.26 4.46
CA ASP A 402 -35.51 5.35 4.40
C ASP A 402 -36.69 5.03 3.48
N ARG A 403 -37.91 5.07 4.04
CA ARG A 403 -39.17 4.77 3.31
C ARG A 403 -39.51 5.75 2.20
N ARG A 404 -38.90 6.93 2.18
CA ARG A 404 -39.03 7.87 1.05
C ARG A 404 -38.51 7.26 -0.25
N ILE A 405 -37.57 6.31 -0.18
CA ILE A 405 -37.04 5.59 -1.34
C ILE A 405 -38.13 4.72 -1.99
N ASP A 406 -38.96 4.02 -1.19
CA ASP A 406 -40.10 3.24 -1.71
C ASP A 406 -41.07 4.13 -2.49
N ASN A 407 -41.40 5.29 -1.92
CA ASN A 407 -42.33 6.25 -2.52
C ASN A 407 -41.78 6.85 -3.82
N LEU A 408 -40.51 7.29 -3.80
CA LEU A 408 -39.84 7.81 -5.00
C LEU A 408 -39.83 6.77 -6.13
N ALA A 409 -39.50 5.51 -5.81
CA ALA A 409 -39.52 4.44 -6.80
C ALA A 409 -40.93 4.20 -7.35
N ALA A 410 -41.97 4.23 -6.51
CA ALA A 410 -43.35 4.07 -6.95
C ALA A 410 -43.80 5.23 -7.86
N ASP A 411 -43.46 6.46 -7.52
CA ASP A 411 -43.86 7.66 -8.27
C ASP A 411 -43.19 7.74 -9.64
N VAL A 412 -41.87 7.53 -9.69
CA VAL A 412 -41.07 7.52 -10.93
C VAL A 412 -41.54 6.42 -11.87
N THR A 413 -41.98 5.28 -11.32
CA THR A 413 -42.33 4.08 -12.11
C THR A 413 -43.82 3.93 -12.34
N ARG A 414 -44.64 4.92 -11.95
CA ARG A 414 -46.10 4.93 -12.16
C ARG A 414 -46.53 4.65 -13.61
N PRO A 415 -45.87 5.15 -14.66
CA PRO A 415 -46.30 4.87 -16.04
C PRO A 415 -45.76 3.53 -16.60
N ALA A 416 -45.01 2.75 -15.82
CA ALA A 416 -44.38 1.52 -16.29
C ALA A 416 -45.39 0.37 -16.44
N ASN A 417 -45.33 -0.33 -17.57
CA ASN A 417 -46.13 -1.55 -17.81
C ASN A 417 -45.28 -2.82 -17.67
N THR A 418 -43.98 -2.71 -17.97
CA THR A 418 -43.04 -3.84 -17.97
C THR A 418 -41.89 -3.66 -16.98
N GLN A 419 -41.14 -4.73 -16.70
CA GLN A 419 -39.92 -4.68 -15.88
C GLN A 419 -38.88 -3.74 -16.53
N ILE A 420 -38.69 -3.82 -17.84
CA ILE A 420 -37.72 -2.95 -18.54
C ILE A 420 -38.16 -1.47 -18.49
N ASP A 421 -39.47 -1.18 -18.55
CA ASP A 421 -39.97 0.19 -18.35
C ASP A 421 -39.57 0.73 -16.97
N VAL A 422 -39.79 -0.06 -15.90
CA VAL A 422 -39.40 0.31 -14.53
C VAL A 422 -37.90 0.62 -14.45
N VAL A 423 -37.06 -0.25 -15.05
CA VAL A 423 -35.61 -0.09 -15.04
C VAL A 423 -35.18 1.18 -15.77
N ARG A 424 -35.72 1.43 -16.97
CA ARG A 424 -35.38 2.59 -17.78
C ARG A 424 -35.88 3.90 -17.18
N LEU A 425 -37.07 3.92 -16.58
CA LEU A 425 -37.59 5.12 -15.93
C LEU A 425 -36.75 5.52 -14.72
N ILE A 426 -36.33 4.55 -13.89
CA ILE A 426 -35.41 4.82 -12.77
C ILE A 426 -34.05 5.29 -13.29
N GLU A 427 -33.48 4.60 -14.29
CA GLU A 427 -32.18 4.97 -14.89
C GLU A 427 -32.22 6.41 -15.45
N GLN A 428 -33.26 6.76 -16.21
CA GLN A 428 -33.44 8.08 -16.79
C GLN A 428 -33.71 9.14 -15.72
N HIS A 429 -34.51 8.84 -14.69
CA HIS A 429 -34.76 9.77 -13.60
C HIS A 429 -33.46 10.17 -12.90
N LEU A 430 -32.59 9.20 -12.59
CA LEU A 430 -31.28 9.44 -11.99
C LEU A 430 -30.37 10.23 -12.94
N LYS A 431 -30.29 9.85 -14.22
CA LYS A 431 -29.48 10.59 -15.22
C LYS A 431 -29.87 12.04 -15.40
N ASN A 432 -31.17 12.34 -15.36
CA ASN A 432 -31.71 13.64 -15.76
C ASN A 432 -31.94 14.59 -14.58
N SER A 433 -32.09 14.07 -13.36
CA SER A 433 -32.50 14.87 -12.18
C SER A 433 -31.38 15.11 -11.16
N TYR A 434 -30.20 14.52 -11.37
CA TYR A 434 -29.08 14.53 -10.43
C TYR A 434 -27.78 14.88 -11.16
N SER A 435 -26.83 15.46 -10.43
CA SER A 435 -25.53 15.89 -10.99
C SER A 435 -24.39 14.95 -10.60
N TYR A 436 -23.37 14.86 -11.44
CA TYR A 436 -22.16 14.13 -11.11
C TYR A 436 -21.16 15.05 -10.39
N THR A 437 -20.60 14.61 -9.26
CA THR A 437 -19.50 15.30 -8.56
C THR A 437 -18.58 14.31 -7.86
N LEU A 438 -17.29 14.65 -7.79
CA LEU A 438 -16.29 13.96 -6.98
C LEU A 438 -16.02 14.66 -5.65
N ASP A 439 -16.45 15.92 -5.52
CA ASP A 439 -16.33 16.71 -4.30
C ASP A 439 -17.61 16.53 -3.48
N LEU A 440 -17.60 15.53 -2.60
CA LEU A 440 -18.67 15.27 -1.65
C LEU A 440 -18.18 15.55 -0.24
N GLN A 441 -18.96 16.35 0.49
CA GLN A 441 -18.80 16.44 1.94
C GLN A 441 -19.24 15.13 2.56
N LYS A 442 -18.50 14.66 3.56
CA LYS A 442 -18.80 13.42 4.27
C LYS A 442 -20.14 13.52 4.99
N THR A 443 -21.10 12.67 4.62
CA THR A 443 -22.36 12.51 5.38
C THR A 443 -22.06 11.74 6.67
N GLU A 444 -21.98 12.44 7.82
CA GLU A 444 -21.65 11.79 9.10
C GLU A 444 -22.83 11.06 9.75
N GLU A 445 -24.07 11.48 9.45
CA GLU A 445 -25.30 10.93 10.04
C GLU A 445 -26.37 10.63 8.98
N GLY A 446 -27.13 9.54 9.17
CA GLY A 446 -28.23 9.14 8.28
C GLY A 446 -27.86 8.11 7.19
N ASP A 447 -28.85 7.79 6.35
CA ASP A 447 -28.73 6.92 5.17
C ASP A 447 -28.10 7.71 4.00
N PRO A 448 -26.87 7.39 3.54
CA PRO A 448 -26.19 8.12 2.48
C PRO A 448 -26.95 8.11 1.14
N ILE A 449 -27.70 7.05 0.86
CA ILE A 449 -28.50 6.95 -0.37
C ILE A 449 -29.71 7.89 -0.26
N ALA A 450 -30.35 7.95 0.90
CA ALA A 450 -31.45 8.88 1.13
C ALA A 450 -30.97 10.34 1.05
N ASP A 451 -29.82 10.66 1.63
CA ASP A 451 -29.24 12.00 1.55
C ASP A 451 -28.94 12.40 0.09
N PHE A 452 -28.33 11.50 -0.68
CA PHE A 452 -28.11 11.68 -2.11
C PHE A 452 -29.42 11.91 -2.88
N LEU A 453 -30.45 11.09 -2.64
CA LEU A 453 -31.72 11.16 -3.36
C LEU A 453 -32.53 12.43 -3.06
N PHE A 454 -32.55 12.87 -1.80
CA PHE A 454 -33.50 13.88 -1.33
C PHE A 454 -32.88 15.23 -0.99
N ASN A 455 -31.60 15.28 -0.63
CA ASN A 455 -30.95 16.50 -0.17
C ASN A 455 -29.86 16.94 -1.15
N THR A 456 -28.78 16.16 -1.26
CA THR A 456 -27.55 16.56 -1.97
C THR A 456 -27.75 16.57 -3.48
N ARG A 457 -28.47 15.56 -4.03
CA ARG A 457 -28.74 15.38 -5.47
C ARG A 457 -27.52 15.43 -6.39
N ALA A 458 -26.34 15.21 -5.83
CA ALA A 458 -25.08 15.15 -6.55
C ALA A 458 -24.20 14.04 -5.95
N GLY A 459 -23.49 13.29 -6.79
CA GLY A 459 -22.63 12.18 -6.33
C GLY A 459 -21.75 11.59 -7.42
N HIS A 460 -20.90 10.62 -7.07
CA HIS A 460 -20.14 9.83 -8.04
C HIS A 460 -20.83 8.51 -8.36
N CYS A 461 -20.24 7.70 -9.25
CA CYS A 461 -20.86 6.51 -9.85
C CYS A 461 -21.38 5.50 -8.82
N GLU A 462 -20.69 5.32 -7.68
CA GLU A 462 -21.14 4.46 -6.59
C GLU A 462 -22.48 4.90 -5.99
N TYR A 463 -22.72 6.21 -5.80
CA TYR A 463 -24.00 6.73 -5.29
C TYR A 463 -25.12 6.49 -6.30
N PHE A 464 -24.87 6.78 -7.58
CA PHE A 464 -25.83 6.53 -8.66
C PHE A 464 -26.19 5.06 -8.77
N ALA A 465 -25.19 4.17 -8.81
CA ALA A 465 -25.40 2.72 -8.87
C ALA A 465 -26.15 2.20 -7.63
N SER A 466 -25.74 2.64 -6.44
CA SER A 466 -26.38 2.26 -5.17
C SER A 466 -27.85 2.69 -5.13
N ALA A 467 -28.13 3.95 -5.49
CA ALA A 467 -29.48 4.49 -5.53
C ALA A 467 -30.38 3.72 -6.50
N MET A 468 -29.89 3.42 -7.71
CA MET A 468 -30.64 2.63 -8.69
C MET A 468 -30.93 1.21 -8.17
N VAL A 469 -29.96 0.52 -7.57
CA VAL A 469 -30.19 -0.82 -6.98
C VAL A 469 -31.28 -0.74 -5.90
N MET A 470 -31.19 0.23 -5.00
CA MET A 470 -32.18 0.40 -3.92
C MET A 470 -33.58 0.67 -4.47
N LEU A 471 -33.71 1.61 -5.41
CA LEU A 471 -34.99 1.93 -6.06
C LEU A 471 -35.58 0.68 -6.75
N LEU A 472 -34.77 -0.10 -7.46
CA LEU A 472 -35.23 -1.33 -8.13
C LEU A 472 -35.69 -2.41 -7.14
N ARG A 473 -34.93 -2.62 -6.06
CA ARG A 473 -35.24 -3.63 -5.04
C ARG A 473 -36.55 -3.32 -4.31
N THR A 474 -36.89 -2.04 -4.06
CA THR A 474 -38.21 -1.66 -3.52
C THR A 474 -39.36 -2.00 -4.48
N ARG A 475 -39.11 -2.04 -5.79
CA ARG A 475 -40.07 -2.49 -6.83
C ARG A 475 -40.03 -3.99 -7.10
N ARG A 476 -39.38 -4.76 -6.20
CA ARG A 476 -39.22 -6.22 -6.28
C ARG A 476 -38.46 -6.68 -7.53
N ILE A 477 -37.56 -5.86 -8.06
CA ILE A 477 -36.70 -6.21 -9.20
C ILE A 477 -35.30 -6.56 -8.68
N PRO A 478 -34.79 -7.79 -8.90
CA PRO A 478 -33.48 -8.20 -8.43
C PRO A 478 -32.39 -7.42 -9.17
N ALA A 479 -31.59 -6.71 -8.39
CA ALA A 479 -30.51 -5.87 -8.88
C ALA A 479 -29.29 -5.99 -7.98
N ARG A 480 -28.10 -5.78 -8.54
CA ARG A 480 -26.82 -5.80 -7.82
C ARG A 480 -25.91 -4.70 -8.30
N LEU A 481 -25.03 -4.25 -7.42
CA LEU A 481 -23.99 -3.30 -7.77
C LEU A 481 -22.81 -4.07 -8.38
N VAL A 482 -22.17 -3.45 -9.37
CA VAL A 482 -20.97 -4.01 -10.00
C VAL A 482 -19.87 -2.97 -9.94
N ASN A 483 -18.68 -3.39 -9.53
CA ASN A 483 -17.49 -2.56 -9.56
C ASN A 483 -16.48 -3.13 -10.57
N GLY A 484 -15.85 -2.24 -11.33
CA GLY A 484 -14.94 -2.63 -12.41
C GLY A 484 -14.42 -1.42 -13.15
N PHE A 485 -14.28 -1.55 -14.47
CA PHE A 485 -13.75 -0.50 -15.33
C PHE A 485 -14.63 -0.25 -16.55
N GLN A 486 -14.66 1.01 -17.00
CA GLN A 486 -15.11 1.34 -18.35
C GLN A 486 -14.18 0.70 -19.40
N MET A 487 -14.62 0.70 -20.66
CA MET A 487 -13.89 0.05 -21.75
C MET A 487 -12.45 0.58 -21.94
N GLY A 488 -12.20 1.83 -21.54
CA GLY A 488 -10.92 2.52 -21.68
C GLY A 488 -10.73 3.17 -23.04
N GLU A 489 -9.55 3.74 -23.26
CA GLU A 489 -9.19 4.47 -24.48
C GLU A 489 -8.77 3.48 -25.59
N TYR A 490 -9.37 3.58 -26.77
CA TYR A 490 -9.04 2.71 -27.90
C TYR A 490 -7.91 3.27 -28.76
N ASN A 491 -6.81 2.52 -28.85
CA ASN A 491 -5.70 2.84 -29.74
C ASN A 491 -5.84 2.09 -31.08
N LYS A 492 -6.23 2.83 -32.14
CA LYS A 492 -6.43 2.29 -33.50
C LYS A 492 -5.17 1.66 -34.11
N SER A 493 -3.99 2.20 -33.84
CA SER A 493 -2.74 1.72 -34.44
C SER A 493 -2.26 0.40 -33.82
N ALA A 494 -2.55 0.18 -32.53
CA ALA A 494 -2.16 -1.01 -31.79
C ALA A 494 -3.29 -2.04 -31.62
N ASP A 495 -4.50 -1.71 -32.08
CA ASP A 495 -5.73 -2.52 -31.95
C ASP A 495 -5.95 -3.00 -30.51
N VAL A 496 -5.94 -2.05 -29.56
CA VAL A 496 -5.99 -2.36 -28.13
C VAL A 496 -6.67 -1.25 -27.34
N TYR A 497 -7.46 -1.65 -26.34
CA TYR A 497 -8.02 -0.75 -25.33
C TYR A 497 -7.04 -0.60 -24.18
N THR A 498 -6.75 0.64 -23.78
CA THR A 498 -5.93 0.96 -22.61
C THR A 498 -6.84 1.41 -21.48
N VAL A 499 -6.84 0.66 -20.38
CA VAL A 499 -7.68 0.92 -19.21
C VAL A 499 -6.81 1.45 -18.08
N ARG A 500 -7.19 2.58 -17.51
CA ARG A 500 -6.49 3.28 -16.44
C ARG A 500 -7.26 3.20 -15.12
N GLN A 501 -6.59 3.53 -14.02
CA GLN A 501 -7.25 3.61 -12.71
C GLN A 501 -8.38 4.65 -12.72
N SER A 502 -8.22 5.75 -13.44
CA SER A 502 -9.27 6.76 -13.68
C SER A 502 -10.53 6.23 -14.39
N ASP A 503 -10.43 5.08 -15.07
CA ASP A 503 -11.57 4.43 -15.75
C ASP A 503 -12.38 3.54 -14.80
N ALA A 504 -12.01 3.46 -13.52
CA ALA A 504 -12.75 2.73 -12.51
C ALA A 504 -14.19 3.27 -12.42
N HIS A 505 -15.15 2.35 -12.42
CA HIS A 505 -16.56 2.71 -12.50
C HIS A 505 -17.46 1.67 -11.86
N SER A 506 -18.54 2.14 -11.24
CA SER A 506 -19.59 1.29 -10.70
C SER A 506 -20.89 1.45 -11.47
N TRP A 507 -21.56 0.34 -11.74
CA TRP A 507 -22.84 0.30 -12.45
C TRP A 507 -23.78 -0.74 -11.83
N VAL A 508 -24.95 -0.93 -12.44
CA VAL A 508 -25.98 -1.85 -11.96
C VAL A 508 -26.16 -3.01 -12.92
N GLU A 509 -26.28 -4.23 -12.40
CA GLU A 509 -26.82 -5.35 -13.15
C GLU A 509 -28.23 -5.69 -12.65
N VAL A 510 -29.15 -5.91 -13.59
CA VAL A 510 -30.55 -6.25 -13.33
C VAL A 510 -30.85 -7.64 -13.87
N TYR A 511 -31.54 -8.47 -13.09
CA TYR A 511 -31.87 -9.83 -13.47
C TYR A 511 -33.21 -9.92 -14.21
N PHE A 512 -33.17 -10.52 -15.39
CA PHE A 512 -34.33 -10.85 -16.22
C PHE A 512 -34.48 -12.39 -16.29
N PRO A 513 -35.66 -12.97 -16.04
CA PRO A 513 -35.83 -14.43 -15.99
C PRO A 513 -35.36 -15.21 -17.23
N LYS A 514 -35.59 -14.68 -18.43
CA LYS A 514 -35.17 -15.28 -19.70
C LYS A 514 -33.79 -14.79 -20.15
N ALA A 515 -33.46 -13.52 -19.93
CA ALA A 515 -32.21 -12.93 -20.42
C ALA A 515 -31.02 -13.03 -19.45
N GLY A 516 -31.26 -13.28 -18.16
CA GLY A 516 -30.26 -13.26 -17.10
C GLY A 516 -29.86 -11.85 -16.68
N TRP A 517 -28.61 -11.69 -16.22
CA TRP A 517 -28.07 -10.41 -15.77
C TRP A 517 -27.71 -9.50 -16.94
N LEU A 518 -28.24 -8.27 -16.93
CA LEU A 518 -27.96 -7.23 -17.92
C LEU A 518 -27.51 -5.95 -17.23
N ALA A 519 -26.54 -5.27 -17.83
CA ALA A 519 -25.94 -4.05 -17.27
C ALA A 519 -26.75 -2.79 -17.64
N PHE A 520 -26.91 -1.91 -16.66
CA PHE A 520 -27.52 -0.59 -16.73
C PHE A 520 -26.64 0.40 -15.96
N ASP A 521 -26.61 1.64 -16.40
CA ASP A 521 -25.71 2.63 -15.80
C ASP A 521 -26.47 3.92 -15.56
N PRO A 522 -26.83 4.24 -14.30
CA PRO A 522 -27.56 5.45 -13.96
C PRO A 522 -26.71 6.71 -13.95
N THR A 523 -25.40 6.61 -14.22
CA THR A 523 -24.49 7.76 -14.18
C THR A 523 -24.80 8.73 -15.34
N PRO A 524 -24.92 10.05 -15.08
CA PRO A 524 -25.08 11.06 -16.11
C PRO A 524 -23.89 11.08 -17.08
N PRO A 525 -24.06 11.55 -18.34
CA PRO A 525 -22.98 11.60 -19.32
C PRO A 525 -21.74 12.38 -18.84
N SER A 526 -21.91 13.46 -18.08
CA SER A 526 -20.81 14.23 -17.49
C SER A 526 -19.95 13.44 -16.48
N GLY A 527 -20.48 12.32 -15.99
CA GLY A 527 -19.78 11.39 -15.11
C GLY A 527 -19.10 10.23 -15.84
N LEU A 528 -19.27 10.10 -17.15
CA LEU A 528 -18.60 9.09 -17.97
C LEU A 528 -17.36 9.75 -18.57
N SER A 529 -16.17 9.35 -18.11
CA SER A 529 -14.92 9.91 -18.60
C SER A 529 -14.73 9.59 -20.08
N VAL A 530 -14.80 10.62 -20.94
CA VAL A 530 -14.16 10.59 -22.26
C VAL A 530 -12.87 11.38 -22.10
N TYR A 531 -11.75 10.67 -22.09
CA TYR A 531 -10.42 11.30 -22.06
C TYR A 531 -10.08 11.78 -23.48
N GLU A 532 -10.56 12.97 -23.87
CA GLU A 532 -10.07 13.67 -25.05
C GLU A 532 -8.96 14.65 -24.62
N ASP A 533 -7.75 14.43 -25.12
CA ASP A 533 -6.64 15.41 -25.12
C ASP A 533 -6.27 16.06 -23.78
N GLY A 534 -6.20 15.29 -22.69
CA GLY A 534 -5.51 15.71 -21.47
C GLY A 534 -6.21 16.79 -20.65
N THR A 535 -7.47 17.10 -20.96
CA THR A 535 -8.37 17.93 -20.15
C THR A 535 -9.71 17.22 -19.98
N MET A 536 -10.22 17.18 -18.75
CA MET A 536 -11.59 16.73 -18.48
C MET A 536 -12.56 17.73 -19.13
N ALA A 537 -13.47 17.24 -19.99
CA ALA A 537 -14.60 18.01 -20.50
C ALA A 537 -15.79 17.96 -19.53
#